data_AF-A0A917CY82-F1
#
_entry.id   AF-A0A917CY82-F1
#
_cell.length_a   1.000
_cell.length_b   1.000
_cell.length_c   1.000
_cell.angle_alpha   90.00
_cell.angle_beta   90.00
_cell.angle_gamma   90.00
#
_symmetry.space_group_name_H-M   'P 1'
#
loop_
_entity.id
_entity.type
_entity.pdbx_description
1 polymer ?
#
loop_
_entity_poly.entity_id
_entity_poly.type
_entity_poly.pdbx_seq_one_letter_code
_entity_poly.pdbx_strand_id
1 'polypeptide(L)'
;MAAGSVRAVSRSGAASQAAYRYELALFVDWCAAAEVSALPASSVTLAEFLGENPGSDAAQRRRVAAIDRRHRDAGCVAPGSVTSMRVALDRARADRVARRAAQDWLLASALPWSGSHAALFGRRDAVLLLLAGAGLSYTAIAGLDRSEVAADGGDLWVGGAHRVRVAAEGFPDGSSPADIWARWTQVLAFSDRYPSTMVLLKRLRDNSFPDMSGLEVRPGPVAVPIDRWGHLPFLPVSMTAAAIAGVVAAHRTGTVPSHIAAPAGRTRGADNRERQDDLILTDAVVEQDSVVLDPGYYRRGVADRRRSHAVLADVGGLADEVDERIEALLQRTLDLLGGAVESPDPP
;
A
#
# COMPACT_ATOMS: atom_id res chain seq x y z
N MET A 1 -27.17 57.43 9.59
CA MET A 1 -27.91 56.18 9.34
C MET A 1 -26.92 55.13 8.84
N ALA A 2 -26.52 54.17 9.68
CA ALA A 2 -25.79 52.99 9.24
C ALA A 2 -26.10 51.84 10.21
N ALA A 3 -27.10 51.04 9.87
CA ALA A 3 -27.42 49.80 10.57
C ALA A 3 -27.84 48.77 9.51
N GLY A 4 -27.11 47.66 9.43
CA GLY A 4 -27.58 46.50 8.69
C GLY A 4 -26.50 45.68 7.98
N SER A 5 -25.66 44.93 8.71
CA SER A 5 -25.03 43.72 8.16
C SER A 5 -24.45 42.76 9.22
N VAL A 6 -25.18 42.50 10.32
CA VAL A 6 -24.75 41.52 11.35
C VAL A 6 -25.81 40.41 11.58
N ARG A 7 -27.02 40.54 11.01
CA ARG A 7 -28.18 39.72 11.42
C ARG A 7 -28.43 38.43 10.62
N ALA A 8 -27.71 38.19 9.53
CA ALA A 8 -27.93 37.03 8.65
C ALA A 8 -27.10 35.79 9.03
N VAL A 9 -25.86 35.97 9.48
CA VAL A 9 -24.95 34.87 9.87
C VAL A 9 -25.44 34.16 11.15
N SER A 10 -25.99 34.90 12.11
CA SER A 10 -26.47 34.35 13.39
C SER A 10 -27.73 33.48 13.26
N ARG A 11 -28.61 33.75 12.28
CA ARG A 11 -29.83 32.95 12.07
C ARG A 11 -29.52 31.58 11.45
N SER A 12 -28.56 31.52 10.54
CA SER A 12 -28.09 30.25 9.95
C SER A 12 -27.37 29.39 11.00
N GLY A 13 -26.58 30.00 11.88
CA GLY A 13 -25.96 29.32 13.04
C GLY A 13 -26.96 28.80 14.06
N ALA A 14 -27.99 29.58 14.40
CA ALA A 14 -29.02 29.16 15.36
C ALA A 14 -29.94 28.05 14.79
N ALA A 15 -30.33 28.15 13.52
CA ALA A 15 -31.13 27.12 12.85
C ALA A 15 -30.35 25.80 12.69
N SER A 16 -29.05 25.85 12.40
CA SER A 16 -28.19 24.66 12.35
C SER A 16 -27.95 24.05 13.74
N GLN A 17 -27.81 24.87 14.79
CA GLN A 17 -27.75 24.38 16.17
C GLN A 17 -29.07 23.73 16.63
N ALA A 18 -30.22 24.32 16.31
CA ALA A 18 -31.52 23.76 16.63
C ALA A 18 -31.78 22.44 15.89
N ALA A 19 -31.42 22.37 14.60
CA ALA A 19 -31.50 21.13 13.82
C ALA A 19 -30.57 20.05 14.39
N TYR A 20 -29.34 20.40 14.79
CA TYR A 20 -28.41 19.46 15.42
C TYR A 20 -28.91 18.95 16.77
N ARG A 21 -29.63 19.77 17.54
CA ARG A 21 -30.27 19.34 18.78
C ARG A 21 -31.35 18.29 18.55
N TYR A 22 -32.15 18.43 17.49
CA TYR A 22 -33.17 17.44 17.14
C TYR A 22 -32.54 16.10 16.76
N GLU A 23 -31.56 16.11 15.86
CA GLU A 23 -30.88 14.87 15.42
C GLU A 23 -30.17 14.18 16.59
N LEU A 24 -29.60 14.96 17.52
CA LEU A 24 -28.98 14.41 18.72
C LEU A 24 -30.00 13.82 19.70
N ALA A 25 -31.14 14.48 19.91
CA ALA A 25 -32.20 13.95 20.78
C ALA A 25 -32.73 12.62 20.24
N LEU A 26 -33.02 12.55 18.94
CA LEU A 26 -33.45 11.33 18.28
C LEU A 26 -32.44 10.17 18.48
N PHE A 27 -31.14 10.46 18.36
CA PHE A 27 -30.10 9.46 18.61
C PHE A 27 -30.03 9.00 20.07
N VAL A 28 -30.14 9.93 21.02
CA VAL A 28 -30.12 9.60 22.46
C VAL A 28 -31.34 8.77 22.86
N ASP A 29 -32.52 9.14 22.36
CA ASP A 29 -33.78 8.41 22.62
C ASP A 29 -33.71 7.00 22.03
N TRP A 30 -33.18 6.87 20.81
CA TRP A 30 -32.95 5.56 20.19
C TRP A 30 -31.94 4.72 20.99
N CYS A 31 -30.82 5.31 21.45
CA CYS A 31 -29.84 4.61 22.27
C CYS A 31 -30.44 4.11 23.59
N ALA A 32 -31.29 4.94 24.23
CA ALA A 32 -31.99 4.56 25.44
C ALA A 32 -32.96 3.39 25.20
N ALA A 33 -33.67 3.39 24.07
CA ALA A 33 -34.56 2.29 23.69
C ALA A 33 -33.81 1.00 23.31
N ALA A 34 -32.63 1.12 22.71
CA ALA A 34 -31.77 -0.01 22.33
C ALA A 34 -30.81 -0.47 23.45
N GLU A 35 -30.91 0.12 24.65
CA GLU A 35 -30.05 -0.17 25.81
C GLU A 35 -28.54 -0.03 25.54
N VAL A 36 -28.16 0.93 24.70
CA VAL A 36 -26.76 1.23 24.33
C VAL A 36 -26.34 2.61 24.80
N SER A 37 -25.03 2.81 25.01
CA SER A 37 -24.52 4.12 25.41
C SER A 37 -24.51 5.11 24.23
N ALA A 38 -25.14 6.26 24.42
CA ALA A 38 -25.09 7.37 23.46
C ALA A 38 -23.74 8.12 23.48
N LEU A 39 -22.94 7.98 24.54
CA LEU A 39 -21.62 8.60 24.67
C LEU A 39 -20.72 7.83 25.68
N PRO A 40 -19.58 7.24 25.24
CA PRO A 40 -19.17 7.08 23.84
C PRO A 40 -20.02 6.02 23.13
N ALA A 41 -20.51 6.36 21.93
CA ALA A 41 -21.13 5.39 21.04
C ALA A 41 -20.09 4.77 20.10
N SER A 42 -20.33 3.53 19.69
CA SER A 42 -19.49 2.87 18.67
C SER A 42 -19.95 3.24 17.25
N SER A 43 -19.09 3.01 16.25
CA SER A 43 -19.51 3.14 14.84
C SER A 43 -20.57 2.10 14.42
N VAL A 44 -20.68 0.97 15.13
CA VAL A 44 -21.76 -0.02 14.91
C VAL A 44 -23.09 0.57 15.36
N THR A 45 -23.12 1.09 16.59
CA THR A 45 -24.29 1.73 17.19
C THR A 45 -24.81 2.87 16.31
N LEU A 46 -23.90 3.68 15.76
CA LEU A 46 -24.28 4.71 14.79
C LEU A 46 -24.83 4.12 13.49
N ALA A 47 -24.27 3.03 12.97
CA ALA A 47 -24.75 2.41 11.74
C ALA A 47 -26.14 1.79 11.89
N GLU A 48 -26.39 1.11 13.01
CA GLU A 48 -27.70 0.55 13.37
C GLU A 48 -28.75 1.66 13.46
N PHE A 49 -28.45 2.74 14.19
CA PHE A 49 -29.31 3.92 14.26
C PHE A 49 -29.68 4.46 12.88
N LEU A 50 -28.70 4.63 11.98
CA LEU A 50 -28.94 5.17 10.63
C LEU A 50 -29.74 4.19 9.76
N GLY A 51 -29.57 2.88 9.96
CA GLY A 51 -30.30 1.82 9.27
C GLY A 51 -31.78 1.78 9.67
N GLU A 52 -32.05 1.89 10.97
CA GLU A 52 -33.41 1.90 11.52
C GLU A 52 -34.14 3.23 11.31
N ASN A 53 -33.39 4.31 11.09
CA ASN A 53 -33.92 5.64 10.83
C ASN A 53 -33.52 6.10 9.42
N PRO A 54 -34.12 5.55 8.33
CA PRO A 54 -33.75 5.93 6.97
C PRO A 54 -34.06 7.40 6.67
N GLY A 55 -33.29 7.98 5.74
CA GLY A 55 -33.43 9.37 5.31
C GLY A 55 -32.64 9.63 4.04
N SER A 56 -32.72 10.86 3.51
CA SER A 56 -31.87 11.27 2.39
C SER A 56 -30.38 11.35 2.80
N ASP A 57 -29.45 11.25 1.85
CA ASP A 57 -28.01 11.38 2.12
C ASP A 57 -27.70 12.67 2.91
N ALA A 58 -28.35 13.79 2.57
CA ALA A 58 -28.18 15.05 3.27
C ALA A 58 -28.72 15.02 4.72
N ALA A 59 -29.78 14.25 5.00
CA ALA A 59 -30.27 14.04 6.36
C ALA A 59 -29.31 13.15 7.16
N GLN A 60 -28.88 12.02 6.59
CA GLN A 60 -27.98 11.09 7.27
C GLN A 60 -26.61 11.74 7.56
N ARG A 61 -26.05 12.51 6.62
CA ARG A 61 -24.82 13.29 6.87
C ARG A 61 -24.98 14.33 7.97
N ARG A 62 -26.15 14.99 8.06
CA ARG A 62 -26.44 15.95 9.13
C ARG A 62 -26.50 15.27 10.51
N ARG A 63 -27.13 14.10 10.59
CA ARG A 63 -27.16 13.26 11.81
C ARG A 63 -25.76 12.90 12.27
N VAL A 64 -24.96 12.33 11.37
CA VAL A 64 -23.57 11.96 11.68
C VAL A 64 -22.75 13.17 12.11
N ALA A 65 -22.87 14.32 11.43
CA ALA A 65 -22.17 15.54 11.81
C ALA A 65 -22.55 16.03 13.23
N ALA A 66 -23.84 15.96 13.59
CA ALA A 66 -24.31 16.33 14.93
C ALA A 66 -23.76 15.39 16.02
N ILE A 67 -23.81 14.07 15.77
CA ILE A 67 -23.34 13.04 16.70
C ILE A 67 -21.80 13.11 16.85
N ASP A 68 -21.07 13.23 15.74
CA ASP A 68 -19.61 13.36 15.74
C ASP A 68 -19.14 14.63 16.46
N ARG A 69 -19.89 15.73 16.31
CA ARG A 69 -19.63 16.96 17.06
C ARG A 69 -19.79 16.72 18.56
N ARG A 70 -20.89 16.10 18.99
CA ARG A 70 -21.11 15.77 20.41
C ARG A 70 -20.00 14.91 21.00
N HIS A 71 -19.50 13.94 20.24
CA HIS A 71 -18.39 13.08 20.66
C HIS A 71 -17.08 13.85 20.78
N ARG A 72 -16.74 14.67 19.78
CA ARG A 72 -15.55 15.52 19.82
C ARG A 72 -15.59 16.53 20.96
N ASP A 73 -16.75 17.16 21.19
CA ASP A 73 -16.97 18.10 22.29
C ASP A 73 -16.80 17.41 23.67
N ALA A 74 -16.95 16.09 23.74
CA ALA A 74 -16.72 15.26 24.92
C ALA A 74 -15.33 14.62 25.01
N GLY A 75 -14.44 14.89 24.05
CA GLY A 75 -13.11 14.27 23.97
C GLY A 75 -13.12 12.80 23.52
N CYS A 76 -14.24 12.29 23.00
CA CYS A 76 -14.37 10.93 22.47
C CYS A 76 -14.02 10.87 20.98
N VAL A 77 -13.63 9.68 20.51
CA VAL A 77 -13.51 9.40 19.07
C VAL A 77 -14.88 9.52 18.41
N ALA A 78 -14.93 10.20 17.28
CA ALA A 78 -16.16 10.41 16.51
C ALA A 78 -16.59 9.10 15.81
N PRO A 79 -17.78 8.53 16.10
CA PRO A 79 -18.20 7.24 15.57
C PRO A 79 -18.43 7.25 14.04
N GLY A 80 -18.73 8.40 13.45
CA GLY A 80 -18.91 8.58 12.01
C GLY A 80 -17.60 8.72 11.21
N SER A 81 -16.45 8.76 11.89
CA SER A 81 -15.15 8.97 11.25
C SER A 81 -14.66 7.77 10.42
N VAL A 82 -15.22 6.58 10.66
CA VAL A 82 -14.79 5.35 9.99
C VAL A 82 -15.02 5.40 8.47
N THR A 83 -14.12 4.78 7.71
CA THR A 83 -14.14 4.86 6.24
C THR A 83 -15.43 4.31 5.64
N SER A 84 -15.91 3.15 6.10
CA SER A 84 -17.15 2.55 5.61
C SER A 84 -18.37 3.45 5.80
N MET A 85 -18.49 4.13 6.95
CA MET A 85 -19.58 5.09 7.20
C MET A 85 -19.57 6.23 6.19
N ARG A 86 -18.39 6.80 5.89
CA ARG A 86 -18.26 7.88 4.91
C ARG A 86 -18.60 7.45 3.48
N VAL A 87 -18.37 6.19 3.13
CA VAL A 87 -18.77 5.62 1.83
C VAL A 87 -20.28 5.39 1.80
N ALA A 88 -20.86 4.79 2.84
CA ALA A 88 -22.28 4.48 2.92
C ALA A 88 -23.19 5.73 2.91
N LEU A 89 -22.76 6.83 3.52
CA LEU A 89 -23.53 8.08 3.62
C LEU A 89 -23.57 8.93 2.34
N ASP A 90 -22.76 8.58 1.34
CA ASP A 90 -22.64 9.33 0.09
C ASP A 90 -22.81 8.39 -1.10
N ARG A 91 -24.03 8.29 -1.64
CA ARG A 91 -24.33 7.39 -2.76
C ARG A 91 -23.45 7.66 -3.97
N ALA A 92 -23.25 8.93 -4.32
CA ALA A 92 -22.38 9.28 -5.44
C ALA A 92 -20.92 8.86 -5.19
N ARG A 93 -20.46 8.92 -3.94
CA ARG A 93 -19.15 8.39 -3.54
C ARG A 93 -19.13 6.86 -3.56
N ALA A 94 -20.17 6.19 -3.05
CA ALA A 94 -20.32 4.74 -3.09
C ALA A 94 -20.26 4.23 -4.54
N ASP A 95 -20.98 4.86 -5.46
CA ASP A 95 -20.96 4.52 -6.90
C ASP A 95 -19.57 4.69 -7.51
N ARG A 96 -18.85 5.78 -7.15
CA ARG A 96 -17.47 5.98 -7.59
C ARG A 96 -16.52 4.93 -7.03
N VAL A 97 -16.70 4.53 -5.77
CA VAL A 97 -15.91 3.47 -5.12
C VAL A 97 -16.20 2.13 -5.78
N ALA A 98 -17.46 1.77 -6.00
CA ALA A 98 -17.85 0.53 -6.67
C ALA A 98 -17.26 0.42 -8.09
N ARG A 99 -17.33 1.51 -8.89
CA ARG A 99 -16.70 1.54 -10.22
C ARG A 99 -15.18 1.37 -10.15
N ARG A 100 -14.52 2.00 -9.17
CA ARG A 100 -13.07 1.84 -8.96
C ARG A 100 -12.71 0.44 -8.50
N ALA A 101 -13.49 -0.15 -7.60
CA ALA A 101 -13.29 -1.51 -7.13
C ALA A 101 -13.33 -2.51 -8.29
N ALA A 102 -14.30 -2.38 -9.21
CA ALA A 102 -14.36 -3.22 -10.40
C ALA A 102 -13.14 -3.05 -11.33
N GLN A 103 -12.71 -1.80 -11.56
CA GLN A 103 -11.54 -1.52 -12.40
C GLN A 103 -10.24 -2.04 -11.76
N ASP A 104 -10.01 -1.72 -10.49
CA ASP A 104 -8.80 -2.09 -9.76
C ASP A 104 -8.73 -3.60 -9.54
N TRP A 105 -9.88 -4.29 -9.42
CA TRP A 105 -9.94 -5.75 -9.41
C TRP A 105 -9.43 -6.36 -10.70
N LEU A 106 -9.88 -5.86 -11.86
CA LEU A 106 -9.43 -6.39 -13.15
C LEU A 106 -7.91 -6.23 -13.31
N LEU A 107 -7.36 -5.10 -12.85
CA LEU A 107 -5.92 -4.89 -12.82
C LEU A 107 -5.24 -5.87 -11.85
N ALA A 108 -5.71 -5.97 -10.61
CA ALA A 108 -5.12 -6.81 -9.57
C ALA A 108 -5.10 -8.30 -9.93
N SER A 109 -6.19 -8.81 -10.51
CA SER A 109 -6.33 -10.21 -10.92
C SER A 109 -5.48 -10.57 -12.14
N ALA A 110 -5.13 -9.60 -12.98
CA ALA A 110 -4.24 -9.79 -14.12
C ALA A 110 -2.74 -9.77 -13.75
N LEU A 111 -2.38 -9.35 -12.53
CA LEU A 111 -0.98 -9.23 -12.14
C LEU A 111 -0.31 -10.60 -11.99
N PRO A 112 0.97 -10.73 -12.38
CA PRO A 112 1.73 -11.94 -12.13
C PRO A 112 1.79 -12.23 -10.62
N TRP A 113 1.55 -13.48 -10.24
CA TRP A 113 1.61 -13.91 -8.84
C TRP A 113 2.58 -15.08 -8.61
N SER A 114 3.15 -15.69 -9.65
CA SER A 114 4.20 -16.71 -9.53
C SER A 114 5.30 -16.49 -10.59
N GLY A 115 6.45 -17.14 -10.39
CA GLY A 115 7.53 -17.13 -11.39
C GLY A 115 8.62 -16.09 -11.13
N SER A 116 8.54 -14.93 -11.78
CA SER A 116 9.66 -13.97 -11.87
C SER A 116 9.64 -12.91 -10.76
N HIS A 117 10.59 -11.95 -10.80
CA HIS A 117 10.56 -10.79 -9.91
C HIS A 117 9.28 -9.98 -10.07
N ALA A 118 8.70 -9.95 -11.29
CA ALA A 118 7.43 -9.28 -11.54
C ALA A 118 6.29 -9.85 -10.67
N ALA A 119 6.37 -11.11 -10.25
CA ALA A 119 5.38 -11.70 -9.35
C ALA A 119 5.47 -11.16 -7.91
N LEU A 120 6.65 -10.73 -7.48
CA LEU A 120 6.84 -10.15 -6.14
C LEU A 120 6.16 -8.79 -6.08
N PHE A 121 6.43 -7.94 -7.07
CA PHE A 121 5.75 -6.66 -7.24
C PHE A 121 4.26 -6.85 -7.48
N GLY A 122 3.88 -7.81 -8.34
CA GLY A 122 2.49 -8.10 -8.66
C GLY A 122 1.66 -8.48 -7.44
N ARG A 123 2.18 -9.34 -6.54
CA ARG A 123 1.51 -9.68 -5.27
C ARG A 123 1.28 -8.46 -4.37
N ARG A 124 2.29 -7.59 -4.20
CA ARG A 124 2.15 -6.35 -3.42
C ARG A 124 1.12 -5.42 -4.07
N ASP A 125 1.29 -5.15 -5.36
CA ASP A 125 0.52 -4.16 -6.09
C ASP A 125 -0.96 -4.58 -6.22
N ALA A 126 -1.24 -5.88 -6.33
CA ALA A 126 -2.59 -6.42 -6.30
C ALA A 126 -3.31 -6.09 -4.99
N VAL A 127 -2.64 -6.21 -3.84
CA VAL A 127 -3.19 -5.81 -2.53
C VAL A 127 -3.41 -4.30 -2.47
N LEU A 128 -2.47 -3.49 -2.97
CA LEU A 128 -2.62 -2.03 -2.97
C LEU A 128 -3.80 -1.58 -3.84
N LEU A 129 -3.99 -2.19 -5.01
CA LEU A 129 -5.13 -1.97 -5.90
C LEU A 129 -6.45 -2.37 -5.22
N LEU A 130 -6.48 -3.55 -4.59
CA LEU A 130 -7.66 -4.03 -3.86
C LEU A 130 -8.09 -3.07 -2.74
N LEU A 131 -7.15 -2.62 -1.90
CA LEU A 131 -7.42 -1.70 -0.80
C LEU A 131 -7.82 -0.29 -1.31
N ALA A 132 -7.17 0.21 -2.36
CA ALA A 132 -7.52 1.49 -2.96
C ALA A 132 -8.90 1.45 -3.64
N GLY A 133 -9.22 0.34 -4.32
CA GLY A 133 -10.51 0.06 -4.93
C GLY A 133 -11.63 -0.02 -3.89
N ALA A 134 -11.35 -0.59 -2.72
CA ALA A 134 -12.25 -0.61 -1.57
C ALA A 134 -12.47 0.78 -0.91
N GLY A 135 -11.80 1.83 -1.41
CA GLY A 135 -12.02 3.21 -1.00
C GLY A 135 -11.15 3.67 0.17
N LEU A 136 -10.14 2.90 0.58
CA LEU A 136 -9.14 3.37 1.54
C LEU A 136 -8.31 4.49 0.90
N SER A 137 -7.96 5.51 1.70
CA SER A 137 -6.99 6.52 1.26
C SER A 137 -5.58 5.94 1.26
N TYR A 138 -4.68 6.50 0.46
CA TYR A 138 -3.29 6.04 0.45
C TYR A 138 -2.59 6.23 1.80
N THR A 139 -2.98 7.24 2.59
CA THR A 139 -2.52 7.40 3.97
C THR A 139 -3.04 6.30 4.89
N ALA A 140 -4.29 5.85 4.71
CA ALA A 140 -4.83 4.72 5.46
C ALA A 140 -4.09 3.43 5.10
N ILE A 141 -3.85 3.18 3.81
CA ILE A 141 -3.09 2.00 3.35
C ILE A 141 -1.65 2.03 3.89
N ALA A 142 -1.00 3.19 3.91
CA ALA A 142 0.32 3.36 4.50
C ALA A 142 0.34 3.12 6.02
N GLY A 143 -0.75 3.43 6.72
CA GLY A 143 -0.86 3.22 8.17
C GLY A 143 -1.31 1.82 8.57
N LEU A 144 -1.69 0.98 7.61
CA LEU A 144 -2.35 -0.30 7.88
C LEU A 144 -1.36 -1.35 8.36
N ASP A 145 -1.66 -1.93 9.52
CA ASP A 145 -0.95 -3.09 10.04
C ASP A 145 -1.56 -4.39 9.51
N ARG A 146 -0.72 -5.42 9.31
CA ARG A 146 -1.15 -6.77 8.90
C ARG A 146 -2.19 -7.37 9.83
N SER A 147 -2.13 -7.07 11.13
CA SER A 147 -3.09 -7.53 12.15
C SER A 147 -4.49 -6.92 11.99
N GLU A 148 -4.62 -5.80 11.27
CA GLU A 148 -5.90 -5.15 11.00
C GLU A 148 -6.60 -5.74 9.78
N VAL A 149 -5.98 -6.70 9.09
CA VAL A 149 -6.52 -7.33 7.89
C VAL A 149 -6.77 -8.80 8.14
N ALA A 150 -8.03 -9.21 7.97
CA ALA A 150 -8.45 -10.60 8.12
C ALA A 150 -9.08 -11.09 6.81
N ALA A 151 -8.79 -12.33 6.44
CA ALA A 151 -9.53 -13.03 5.41
C ALA A 151 -10.58 -13.92 6.09
N ASP A 152 -11.80 -13.91 5.56
CA ASP A 152 -12.89 -14.78 5.99
C ASP A 152 -13.60 -15.33 4.77
N GLY A 153 -13.47 -16.64 4.54
CA GLY A 153 -13.83 -17.25 3.26
C GLY A 153 -13.08 -16.60 2.09
N GLY A 154 -13.82 -16.15 1.08
CA GLY A 154 -13.26 -15.40 -0.05
C GLY A 154 -13.09 -13.90 0.21
N ASP A 155 -13.64 -13.38 1.30
CA ASP A 155 -13.70 -11.95 1.56
C ASP A 155 -12.46 -11.44 2.30
N LEU A 156 -12.19 -10.15 2.11
CA LEU A 156 -11.18 -9.43 2.85
C LEU A 156 -11.82 -8.39 3.77
N TRP A 157 -11.47 -8.41 5.05
CA TRP A 157 -11.92 -7.48 6.06
C TRP A 157 -10.77 -6.61 6.54
N VAL A 158 -10.98 -5.30 6.51
CA VAL A 158 -10.07 -4.31 7.11
C VAL A 158 -10.73 -3.74 8.36
N GLY A 159 -10.17 -4.06 9.51
CA GLY A 159 -10.66 -3.69 10.84
C GLY A 159 -10.35 -2.24 11.24
N GLY A 160 -10.20 -2.05 12.55
CA GLY A 160 -9.81 -0.77 13.15
C GLY A 160 -10.74 0.39 12.80
N ALA A 161 -10.15 1.51 12.38
CA ALA A 161 -10.87 2.74 11.98
C ALA A 161 -11.45 2.69 10.56
N HIS A 162 -11.25 1.58 9.81
CA HIS A 162 -11.68 1.48 8.43
C HIS A 162 -13.01 0.73 8.32
N ARG A 163 -13.08 -0.46 8.93
CA ARG A 163 -14.25 -1.35 8.91
C ARG A 163 -14.80 -1.58 7.50
N VAL A 164 -13.90 -1.89 6.57
CA VAL A 164 -14.20 -2.08 5.15
C VAL A 164 -14.21 -3.58 4.84
N ARG A 165 -15.25 -4.02 4.14
CA ARG A 165 -15.34 -5.36 3.54
C ARG A 165 -15.04 -5.24 2.04
N VAL A 166 -14.17 -6.10 1.54
CA VAL A 166 -14.02 -6.36 0.11
C VAL A 166 -14.63 -7.72 -0.17
N ALA A 167 -15.88 -7.70 -0.63
CA ALA A 167 -16.63 -8.92 -0.91
C ALA A 167 -16.08 -9.63 -2.15
N ALA A 168 -15.98 -10.95 -2.11
CA ALA A 168 -15.71 -11.79 -3.27
C ALA A 168 -16.88 -11.77 -4.26
N GLU A 169 -18.10 -11.61 -3.74
CA GLU A 169 -19.34 -11.49 -4.52
C GLU A 169 -19.27 -10.27 -5.44
N GLY A 170 -19.20 -10.51 -6.75
CA GLY A 170 -19.08 -9.47 -7.78
C GLY A 170 -17.82 -9.55 -8.63
N PHE A 171 -16.93 -10.49 -8.34
CA PHE A 171 -15.72 -10.74 -9.10
C PHE A 171 -15.77 -12.10 -9.83
N PRO A 172 -15.28 -12.20 -11.08
CA PRO A 172 -15.30 -13.45 -11.85
C PRO A 172 -14.45 -14.55 -11.21
N ASP A 173 -14.80 -15.80 -11.50
CA ASP A 173 -14.14 -17.01 -10.98
C ASP A 173 -12.62 -17.03 -11.29
N GLY A 174 -11.80 -17.40 -10.29
CA GLY A 174 -10.37 -17.71 -10.47
C GLY A 174 -9.42 -17.18 -9.40
N SER A 175 -9.79 -16.15 -8.64
CA SER A 175 -9.11 -15.72 -7.41
C SER A 175 -10.05 -14.85 -6.60
N SER A 176 -10.00 -14.96 -5.27
CA SER A 176 -10.77 -14.14 -4.35
C SER A 176 -9.92 -13.00 -3.76
N PRO A 177 -10.53 -11.92 -3.21
CA PRO A 177 -9.83 -10.95 -2.37
C PRO A 177 -8.95 -11.59 -1.29
N ALA A 178 -9.45 -12.65 -0.64
CA ALA A 178 -8.70 -13.43 0.32
C ALA A 178 -7.46 -14.11 -0.28
N ASP A 179 -7.54 -14.66 -1.50
CA ASP A 179 -6.39 -15.28 -2.17
C ASP A 179 -5.28 -14.27 -2.48
N ILE A 180 -5.66 -13.08 -2.95
CA ILE A 180 -4.71 -11.99 -3.22
C ILE A 180 -3.98 -11.60 -1.92
N TRP A 181 -4.73 -11.46 -0.83
CA TRP A 181 -4.17 -11.18 0.49
C TRP A 181 -3.26 -12.30 1.01
N ALA A 182 -3.68 -13.56 0.87
CA ALA A 182 -2.92 -14.72 1.32
C ALA A 182 -1.58 -14.84 0.59
N ARG A 183 -1.56 -14.63 -0.73
CA ARG A 183 -0.33 -14.65 -1.54
C ARG A 183 0.68 -13.60 -1.10
N TRP A 184 0.22 -12.40 -0.74
CA TRP A 184 1.11 -11.34 -0.25
C TRP A 184 1.58 -11.59 1.18
N THR A 185 0.69 -12.03 2.06
CA THR A 185 1.02 -12.37 3.46
C THR A 185 2.03 -13.51 3.53
N GLN A 186 1.95 -14.49 2.63
CA GLN A 186 2.94 -15.55 2.50
C GLN A 186 4.35 -15.01 2.20
N VAL A 187 4.46 -13.99 1.33
CA VAL A 187 5.75 -13.33 1.03
C VAL A 187 6.29 -12.60 2.25
N LEU A 188 5.44 -11.84 2.96
CA LEU A 188 5.83 -11.10 4.15
C LEU A 188 6.27 -12.05 5.28
N ALA A 189 5.47 -13.06 5.60
CA ALA A 189 5.78 -14.06 6.61
C ALA A 189 7.06 -14.83 6.29
N PHE A 190 7.29 -15.17 5.02
CA PHE A 190 8.53 -15.80 4.60
C PHE A 190 9.73 -14.87 4.80
N SER A 191 9.60 -13.61 4.41
CA SER A 191 10.69 -12.62 4.46
C SER A 191 11.07 -12.25 5.90
N ASP A 192 10.10 -12.22 6.82
CA ASP A 192 10.32 -11.98 8.24
C ASP A 192 11.20 -13.07 8.91
N ARG A 193 11.18 -14.29 8.36
CA ARG A 193 11.94 -15.44 8.89
C ARG A 193 13.22 -15.71 8.11
N TYR A 194 13.20 -15.47 6.80
CA TYR A 194 14.32 -15.71 5.91
C TYR A 194 14.66 -14.42 5.17
N PRO A 195 15.54 -13.57 5.73
CA PRO A 195 15.92 -12.28 5.12
C PRO A 195 16.90 -12.48 3.95
N SER A 196 16.51 -13.30 2.98
CA SER A 196 17.29 -13.59 1.77
C SER A 196 16.39 -13.47 0.55
N THR A 197 16.59 -12.37 -0.18
CA THR A 197 15.90 -12.09 -1.45
C THR A 197 16.06 -13.24 -2.45
N MET A 198 17.25 -13.87 -2.51
CA MET A 198 17.50 -15.00 -3.41
C MET A 198 16.63 -16.22 -3.07
N VAL A 199 16.48 -16.55 -1.79
CA VAL A 199 15.65 -17.68 -1.37
C VAL A 199 14.17 -17.35 -1.60
N LEU A 200 13.74 -16.13 -1.28
CA LEU A 200 12.38 -15.66 -1.55
C LEU A 200 12.03 -15.80 -3.04
N LEU A 201 12.89 -15.32 -3.92
CA LEU A 201 12.67 -15.38 -5.37
C LEU A 201 12.67 -16.80 -5.91
N LYS A 202 13.50 -17.70 -5.35
CA LYS A 202 13.45 -19.14 -5.69
C LYS A 202 12.09 -19.73 -5.31
N ARG A 203 11.62 -19.49 -4.09
CA ARG A 203 10.31 -19.98 -3.61
C ARG A 203 9.15 -19.41 -4.40
N LEU A 204 9.23 -18.14 -4.80
CA LEU A 204 8.26 -17.48 -5.67
C LEU A 204 8.24 -18.07 -7.08
N ARG A 205 9.41 -18.43 -7.62
CA ARG A 205 9.54 -19.07 -8.93
C ARG A 205 8.92 -20.45 -8.98
N ASP A 206 9.27 -21.27 -7.99
CA ASP A 206 8.84 -22.66 -7.91
C ASP A 206 7.42 -22.78 -7.32
N ASN A 207 6.85 -21.65 -6.88
CA ASN A 207 5.61 -21.57 -6.10
C ASN A 207 5.58 -22.57 -4.92
N SER A 208 6.75 -22.75 -4.28
CA SER A 208 7.03 -23.81 -3.31
C SER A 208 7.31 -23.27 -1.91
N PHE A 209 6.54 -22.28 -1.49
CA PHE A 209 6.62 -21.79 -0.11
C PHE A 209 6.31 -22.93 0.86
N PRO A 210 7.06 -23.04 1.98
CA PRO A 210 6.71 -23.99 3.02
C PRO A 210 5.30 -23.70 3.55
N ASP A 211 4.68 -24.70 4.18
CA ASP A 211 3.46 -24.44 4.92
C ASP A 211 3.78 -23.45 6.04
N MET A 212 3.14 -22.29 5.98
CA MET A 212 3.26 -21.22 6.97
C MET A 212 2.00 -21.14 7.84
N SER A 213 1.06 -22.08 7.69
CA SER A 213 -0.14 -22.18 8.52
C SER A 213 0.25 -22.45 9.97
N GLY A 214 -0.40 -21.75 10.90
CA GLY A 214 -0.11 -21.86 12.34
C GLY A 214 1.09 -21.05 12.84
N LEU A 215 1.82 -20.35 11.98
CA LEU A 215 2.83 -19.39 12.41
C LEU A 215 2.17 -18.08 12.89
N GLU A 216 2.69 -17.50 13.97
CA GLU A 216 2.25 -16.20 14.45
C GLU A 216 2.46 -15.12 13.37
N VAL A 217 1.38 -14.44 13.01
CA VAL A 217 1.42 -13.27 12.13
C VAL A 217 2.15 -12.17 12.89
N ARG A 218 3.37 -11.86 12.45
CA ARG A 218 4.11 -10.72 13.00
C ARG A 218 3.41 -9.42 12.62
N PRO A 219 3.24 -8.48 13.58
CA PRO A 219 2.76 -7.15 13.26
C PRO A 219 3.74 -6.49 12.30
N GLY A 220 3.23 -5.57 11.50
CA GLY A 220 4.00 -4.83 10.54
C GLY A 220 3.15 -4.25 9.42
N PRO A 221 3.72 -3.37 8.61
CA PRO A 221 3.00 -2.70 7.54
C PRO A 221 2.54 -3.69 6.46
N VAL A 222 1.36 -3.41 5.91
CA VAL A 222 0.86 -4.09 4.70
C VAL A 222 1.61 -3.63 3.45
N ALA A 223 1.83 -2.33 3.32
CA ALA A 223 2.48 -1.73 2.16
C ALA A 223 4.00 -1.64 2.39
N VAL A 224 4.75 -2.66 1.98
CA VAL A 224 6.22 -2.71 2.13
C VAL A 224 6.91 -2.28 0.83
N PRO A 225 7.90 -1.37 0.86
CA PRO A 225 8.64 -1.00 -0.33
C PRO A 225 9.46 -2.19 -0.84
N ILE A 226 9.51 -2.34 -2.15
CA ILE A 226 10.35 -3.32 -2.84
C ILE A 226 11.30 -2.50 -3.71
N ASP A 227 12.60 -2.67 -3.53
CA ASP A 227 13.56 -2.01 -4.40
C ASP A 227 13.58 -2.63 -5.81
N ARG A 228 14.32 -2.02 -6.75
CA ARG A 228 14.34 -2.48 -8.15
C ARG A 228 14.83 -3.93 -8.35
N TRP A 229 15.44 -4.55 -7.33
CA TRP A 229 15.96 -5.92 -7.36
C TRP A 229 15.13 -6.90 -6.55
N GLY A 230 14.00 -6.49 -5.98
CA GLY A 230 13.16 -7.36 -5.17
C GLY A 230 13.56 -7.44 -3.70
N HIS A 231 14.42 -6.54 -3.22
CA HIS A 231 14.76 -6.47 -1.80
C HIS A 231 13.62 -5.87 -1.00
N LEU A 232 13.28 -6.55 0.09
CA LEU A 232 12.39 -6.07 1.14
C LEU A 232 13.25 -5.63 2.33
N PRO A 233 12.94 -4.49 2.98
CA PRO A 233 13.67 -4.03 4.16
C PRO A 233 13.70 -5.09 5.26
N PHE A 234 14.88 -5.30 5.86
CA PHE A 234 15.05 -6.23 7.00
C PHE A 234 14.17 -5.85 8.21
N LEU A 235 13.95 -4.55 8.42
CA LEU A 235 12.91 -4.03 9.30
C LEU A 235 11.82 -3.42 8.41
N PRO A 236 10.66 -4.06 8.29
CA PRO A 236 9.60 -3.58 7.41
C PRO A 236 9.19 -2.15 7.77
N VAL A 237 9.48 -1.20 6.88
CA VAL A 237 8.99 0.17 6.96
C VAL A 237 7.83 0.30 5.99
N SER A 238 6.80 1.05 6.36
CA SER A 238 5.67 1.28 5.47
C SER A 238 6.07 2.17 4.29
N MET A 239 5.48 1.90 3.12
CA MET A 239 5.50 2.81 1.99
C MET A 239 4.81 4.12 2.36
N THR A 240 5.31 5.22 1.81
CA THR A 240 4.61 6.50 1.93
C THR A 240 3.31 6.49 1.13
N ALA A 241 2.34 7.30 1.57
CA ALA A 241 1.09 7.49 0.83
C ALA A 241 1.34 7.92 -0.63
N ALA A 242 2.37 8.74 -0.88
CA ALA A 242 2.75 9.18 -2.22
C ALA A 242 3.30 8.03 -3.08
N ALA A 243 4.12 7.13 -2.51
CA ALA A 243 4.63 5.96 -3.21
C ALA A 243 3.50 4.99 -3.59
N ILE A 244 2.55 4.77 -2.67
CA ILE A 244 1.35 3.95 -2.94
C ILE A 244 0.52 4.58 -4.06
N ALA A 245 0.29 5.91 -4.00
CA ALA A 245 -0.43 6.64 -5.03
C ALA A 245 0.24 6.49 -6.40
N GLY A 246 1.57 6.57 -6.46
CA GLY A 246 2.36 6.38 -7.68
C GLY A 246 2.19 4.99 -8.29
N VAL A 247 2.27 3.93 -7.46
CA VAL A 247 2.04 2.55 -7.92
C VAL A 247 0.63 2.36 -8.47
N VAL A 248 -0.39 2.77 -7.71
CA VAL A 248 -1.79 2.64 -8.14
C VAL A 248 -2.07 3.44 -9.41
N ALA A 249 -1.52 4.65 -9.52
CA ALA A 249 -1.65 5.47 -10.73
C ALA A 249 -0.94 4.82 -11.93
N ALA A 250 0.24 4.23 -11.74
CA ALA A 250 0.97 3.55 -12.80
C ALA A 250 0.17 2.38 -13.37
N HIS A 251 -0.45 1.56 -12.53
CA HIS A 251 -1.33 0.47 -12.97
C HIS A 251 -2.56 0.98 -13.72
N ARG A 252 -3.24 2.00 -13.18
CA ARG A 252 -4.43 2.58 -13.82
C ARG A 252 -4.14 3.25 -15.16
N THR A 253 -2.91 3.71 -15.38
CA THR A 253 -2.47 4.37 -16.62
C THR A 253 -1.68 3.46 -17.54
N GLY A 254 -1.39 2.22 -17.13
CA GLY A 254 -0.58 1.28 -17.90
C GLY A 254 0.91 1.66 -18.03
N THR A 255 1.43 2.49 -17.11
CA THR A 255 2.81 3.00 -17.13
C THR A 255 3.76 2.27 -16.19
N VAL A 256 3.37 1.08 -15.72
CA VAL A 256 4.15 0.29 -14.77
C VAL A 256 5.50 -0.12 -15.39
N PRO A 257 6.63 0.08 -14.69
CA PRO A 257 7.91 -0.40 -15.17
C PRO A 257 7.93 -1.91 -15.41
N SER A 258 8.43 -2.34 -16.56
CA SER A 258 8.69 -3.75 -16.82
C SER A 258 9.79 -4.26 -15.89
N HIS A 259 9.41 -5.01 -14.86
CA HIS A 259 10.36 -5.70 -13.98
C HIS A 259 10.93 -6.92 -14.71
N ILE A 260 11.83 -6.68 -15.66
CA ILE A 260 12.57 -7.73 -16.38
C ILE A 260 13.44 -8.45 -15.35
N ALA A 261 13.33 -9.78 -15.30
CA ALA A 261 14.20 -10.59 -14.48
C ALA A 261 15.66 -10.22 -14.79
N ALA A 262 16.47 -9.95 -13.76
CA ALA A 262 17.89 -9.72 -13.95
C ALA A 262 18.45 -10.84 -14.86
N PRO A 263 19.21 -10.50 -15.92
CA PRO A 263 19.75 -11.50 -16.82
C PRO A 263 20.49 -12.51 -15.96
N ALA A 264 20.14 -13.79 -16.12
CA ALA A 264 20.78 -14.88 -15.40
C ALA A 264 22.28 -14.69 -15.55
N GLY A 265 22.95 -14.29 -14.45
CA GLY A 265 24.38 -14.12 -14.44
C GLY A 265 24.97 -15.41 -14.97
N ARG A 266 25.73 -15.31 -16.06
CA ARG A 266 26.36 -16.44 -16.76
C ARG A 266 26.84 -17.46 -15.72
N THR A 267 26.12 -18.57 -15.61
CA THR A 267 26.55 -19.73 -14.85
C THR A 267 27.83 -20.21 -15.51
N ARG A 268 28.98 -19.77 -14.99
CA ARG A 268 30.24 -20.46 -15.23
C ARG A 268 30.07 -21.86 -14.65
N GLY A 269 30.07 -22.86 -15.53
CA GLY A 269 30.00 -24.27 -15.15
C GLY A 269 28.66 -24.92 -15.49
N ALA A 270 28.31 -24.98 -16.77
CA ALA A 270 27.41 -26.01 -17.27
C ALA A 270 28.20 -27.33 -17.28
N ASP A 271 28.28 -28.01 -16.14
CA ASP A 271 28.75 -29.41 -16.08
C ASP A 271 28.36 -30.17 -14.79
N ASN A 272 27.39 -29.69 -14.01
CA ASN A 272 26.99 -30.37 -12.77
C ASN A 272 25.48 -30.49 -12.62
N ARG A 273 24.80 -30.95 -13.68
CA ARG A 273 23.33 -31.10 -13.73
C ARG A 273 22.80 -32.48 -13.33
N GLU A 274 23.63 -33.40 -12.84
CA GLU A 274 23.17 -34.78 -12.54
C GLU A 274 23.33 -35.24 -11.08
N ARG A 275 23.52 -34.34 -10.10
CA ARG A 275 23.61 -34.73 -8.68
C ARG A 275 22.92 -33.77 -7.71
N GLN A 276 21.68 -33.40 -7.99
CA GLN A 276 20.90 -32.57 -7.07
C GLN A 276 19.41 -32.96 -7.01
N ASP A 277 19.13 -34.25 -7.14
CA ASP A 277 17.90 -34.85 -6.62
C ASP A 277 18.18 -35.40 -5.21
N ASP A 278 17.20 -35.24 -4.32
CA ASP A 278 17.16 -35.62 -2.90
C ASP A 278 17.72 -34.60 -1.88
N LEU A 279 16.99 -33.50 -1.68
CA LEU A 279 16.88 -32.87 -0.36
C LEU A 279 15.41 -32.80 0.05
N ILE A 280 14.92 -33.92 0.59
CA ILE A 280 13.71 -33.99 1.40
C ILE A 280 14.05 -33.34 2.75
N LEU A 281 13.52 -32.15 3.02
CA LEU A 281 13.57 -31.56 4.36
C LEU A 281 12.34 -32.02 5.14
N THR A 282 12.48 -33.17 5.80
CA THR A 282 11.70 -33.49 6.99
C THR A 282 12.22 -32.69 8.17
N ASP A 283 11.30 -32.34 9.06
CA ASP A 283 11.49 -31.57 10.29
C ASP A 283 12.57 -32.21 11.20
N ALA A 284 13.82 -31.78 11.03
CA ALA A 284 14.90 -32.03 11.96
C ALA A 284 15.89 -30.86 11.83
N VAL A 285 16.34 -30.33 12.95
CA VAL A 285 17.42 -29.34 13.03
C VAL A 285 18.66 -29.95 12.38
N VAL A 286 18.88 -29.64 11.10
CA VAL A 286 20.12 -29.99 10.41
C VAL A 286 21.18 -29.00 10.89
N GLU A 287 22.10 -29.46 11.72
CA GLU A 287 23.41 -28.82 11.87
C GLU A 287 23.93 -28.53 10.47
N GLN A 288 24.09 -27.25 10.14
CA GLN A 288 24.58 -26.86 8.84
C GLN A 288 25.96 -27.46 8.63
N ASP A 289 26.06 -28.43 7.72
CA ASP A 289 27.34 -28.90 7.21
C ASP A 289 28.13 -27.67 6.78
N SER A 290 29.17 -27.36 7.55
CA SER A 290 30.11 -26.30 7.23
C SER A 290 30.70 -26.65 5.88
N VAL A 291 30.31 -25.90 4.84
CA VAL A 291 30.92 -26.00 3.51
C VAL A 291 32.42 -25.92 3.73
N VAL A 292 33.15 -27.00 3.40
CA VAL A 292 34.60 -27.04 3.52
C VAL A 292 35.15 -26.08 2.47
N LEU A 293 35.35 -24.84 2.87
CA LEU A 293 35.95 -23.81 2.05
C LEU A 293 37.44 -24.14 1.95
N ASP A 294 37.94 -24.23 0.71
CA ASP A 294 39.38 -24.36 0.46
C ASP A 294 40.14 -23.27 1.27
N PRO A 295 41.28 -23.58 1.91
CA PRO A 295 42.05 -22.62 2.71
C PRO A 295 42.40 -21.31 1.99
N GLY A 296 42.43 -21.32 0.65
CA GLY A 296 42.62 -20.13 -0.18
C GLY A 296 41.35 -19.33 -0.51
N TYR A 297 40.16 -19.80 -0.15
CA TYR A 297 38.86 -19.19 -0.50
C TYR A 297 38.76 -17.74 -0.03
N TYR A 298 39.05 -17.49 1.25
CA TYR A 298 39.01 -16.14 1.81
C TYR A 298 40.05 -15.24 1.15
N ARG A 299 41.26 -15.76 0.87
CA ARG A 299 42.32 -15.00 0.21
C ARG A 299 41.94 -14.63 -1.23
N ARG A 300 41.33 -15.57 -1.98
CA ARG A 300 40.80 -15.31 -3.34
C ARG A 300 39.68 -14.29 -3.30
N GLY A 301 38.71 -14.44 -2.40
CA GLY A 301 37.61 -13.49 -2.25
C GLY A 301 38.07 -12.09 -1.84
N VAL A 302 39.11 -11.96 -1.03
CA VAL A 302 39.72 -10.64 -0.70
C VAL A 302 40.46 -10.06 -1.90
N ALA A 303 41.20 -10.88 -2.66
CA ALA A 303 41.90 -10.44 -3.86
C ALA A 303 40.93 -9.99 -4.97
N ASP A 304 39.82 -10.72 -5.15
CA ASP A 304 38.75 -10.36 -6.09
C ASP A 304 38.11 -9.02 -5.71
N ARG A 305 37.76 -8.82 -4.43
CA ARG A 305 37.22 -7.54 -3.97
C ARG A 305 38.20 -6.38 -4.15
N ARG A 306 39.49 -6.59 -3.88
CA ARG A 306 40.53 -5.56 -4.14
C ARG A 306 40.64 -5.22 -5.61
N ARG A 307 40.59 -6.22 -6.51
CA ARG A 307 40.57 -6.00 -7.96
C ARG A 307 39.32 -5.23 -8.39
N SER A 308 38.13 -5.63 -7.93
CA SER A 308 36.89 -4.92 -8.23
C SER A 308 36.90 -3.47 -7.70
N HIS A 309 37.46 -3.24 -6.51
CA HIS A 309 37.60 -1.90 -5.96
C HIS A 309 38.58 -1.04 -6.79
N ALA A 310 39.67 -1.62 -7.29
CA ALA A 310 40.59 -0.92 -8.18
C ALA A 310 39.94 -0.57 -9.53
N VAL A 311 39.11 -1.47 -10.08
CA VAL A 311 38.35 -1.21 -11.31
C VAL A 311 37.27 -0.13 -11.09
N LEU A 312 36.59 -0.13 -9.93
CA LEU A 312 35.57 0.87 -9.61
C LEU A 312 36.14 2.23 -9.21
N ALA A 313 37.40 2.29 -8.77
CA ALA A 313 38.07 3.57 -8.47
C ALA A 313 38.24 4.44 -9.73
N ASP A 314 38.37 3.81 -10.91
CA ASP A 314 38.48 4.48 -12.21
C ASP A 314 37.14 5.05 -12.72
N VAL A 315 36.01 4.55 -12.19
CA VAL A 315 34.66 5.01 -12.58
C VAL A 315 34.38 6.44 -12.09
N GLY A 316 35.02 6.88 -11.00
CA GLY A 316 34.89 8.25 -10.50
C GLY A 316 35.40 9.28 -11.51
N GLY A 317 36.58 9.07 -12.09
CA GLY A 317 37.14 9.97 -13.10
C GLY A 317 36.33 10.00 -14.40
N LEU A 318 35.71 8.89 -14.79
CA LEU A 318 34.78 8.82 -15.92
C LEU A 318 33.48 9.61 -15.67
N ALA A 319 33.01 9.65 -14.43
CA ALA A 319 31.84 10.45 -14.07
C ALA A 319 32.17 11.95 -14.09
N ASP A 320 33.33 12.33 -13.57
CA ASP A 320 33.81 13.72 -13.59
C ASP A 320 33.97 14.22 -15.04
N GLU A 321 34.50 13.41 -15.97
CA GLU A 321 34.61 13.77 -17.39
C GLU A 321 33.25 13.98 -18.06
N VAL A 322 32.25 13.16 -17.70
CA VAL A 322 30.87 13.31 -18.21
C VAL A 322 30.23 14.59 -17.66
N ASP A 323 30.43 14.89 -16.39
CA ASP A 323 29.91 16.10 -15.76
C ASP A 323 30.56 17.37 -16.37
N GLU A 324 31.87 17.37 -16.58
CA GLU A 324 32.58 18.45 -17.30
C GLU A 324 32.02 18.64 -18.72
N ARG A 325 31.67 17.55 -19.41
CA ARG A 325 31.11 17.60 -20.76
C ARG A 325 29.66 18.08 -20.78
N ILE A 326 28.87 17.74 -19.76
CA ILE A 326 27.51 18.26 -19.58
C ILE A 326 27.56 19.77 -19.31
N GLU A 327 28.45 20.22 -18.44
CA GLU A 327 28.64 21.64 -18.13
C GLU A 327 29.09 22.44 -19.37
N ALA A 328 30.04 21.90 -20.13
CA ALA A 328 30.48 22.50 -21.40
C ALA A 328 29.36 22.59 -22.45
N LEU A 329 28.50 21.56 -22.55
CA LEU A 329 27.34 21.56 -23.45
C LEU A 329 26.26 22.56 -23.00
N LEU A 330 26.01 22.66 -21.70
CA LEU A 330 25.09 23.65 -21.13
C LEU A 330 25.60 25.07 -21.38
N GLN A 331 26.88 25.34 -21.12
CA GLN A 331 27.47 26.65 -21.37
C GLN A 331 27.39 27.03 -22.85
N ARG A 332 27.73 26.11 -23.76
CA ARG A 332 27.58 26.33 -25.20
C ARG A 332 26.15 26.63 -25.62
N THR A 333 25.17 25.99 -24.99
CA THR A 333 23.75 26.22 -25.28
C THR A 333 23.31 27.60 -24.76
N LEU A 334 23.79 28.00 -23.57
CA LEU A 334 23.55 29.32 -23.00
C LEU A 334 24.20 30.44 -23.85
N ASP A 335 25.42 30.23 -24.33
CA ASP A 335 26.11 31.20 -25.19
C ASP A 335 25.38 31.38 -26.54
N LEU A 336 24.85 30.29 -27.12
CA LEU A 336 24.04 30.34 -28.34
C LEU A 336 22.70 31.06 -28.13
N LEU A 337 22.12 30.99 -26.93
CA LEU A 337 20.88 31.68 -26.58
C LEU A 337 21.13 33.15 -26.17
N GLY A 338 22.29 33.45 -25.57
CA GLY A 338 22.71 34.81 -25.19
C GLY A 338 23.22 35.64 -26.36
N GLY A 339 23.85 35.01 -27.36
CA GLY A 339 24.31 35.67 -28.59
C GLY A 339 23.19 36.11 -29.54
N ALA A 340 21.92 35.78 -29.24
CA ALA A 340 20.77 36.18 -30.03
C ALA A 340 20.17 37.55 -29.62
N VAL A 341 20.75 38.26 -28.64
CA VAL A 341 20.16 39.49 -28.05
C VAL A 341 21.03 40.75 -28.19
N GLU A 342 22.22 40.70 -28.80
CA GLU A 342 22.98 41.93 -29.12
C GLU A 342 22.96 42.26 -30.61
N SER A 343 21.89 42.94 -31.03
CA SER A 343 21.98 43.95 -32.10
C SER A 343 21.71 45.32 -31.48
N PRO A 344 22.71 46.22 -31.48
CA PRO A 344 22.46 47.65 -31.43
C PRO A 344 23.06 48.32 -32.67
N ASP A 345 22.20 48.83 -33.55
CA ASP A 345 22.50 50.08 -34.27
C ASP A 345 21.95 51.23 -33.40
N PRO A 346 22.50 52.48 -33.42
CA PRO A 346 22.79 53.24 -34.65
C PRO A 346 24.01 54.21 -34.47
N PRO A 347 24.24 55.31 -35.26
CA PRO A 347 23.29 56.31 -35.80
C PRO A 347 22.87 56.13 -37.27
#